data_AF-A0A7W1R0E1-F1
#
_entry.id   AF-A0A7W1R0E1-F1
#
_cell.length_a   1.000
_cell.length_b   1.000
_cell.length_c   1.000
_cell.angle_alpha   90.00
_cell.angle_beta   90.00
_cell.angle_gamma   90.00
#
_symmetry.space_group_name_H-M   'P 1'
#
loop_
_entity.id
_entity.type
_entity.pdbx_description
1 polymer ?
#
loop_
_entity_poly.entity_id
_entity_poly.type
_entity_poly.pdbx_seq_one_letter_code
_entity_poly.pdbx_strand_id
1 'polypeptide(L)'
;MTRFAIGVLLVLLALGAGGEARAAGSDAGGSLRGLNRAVAAQRLSPLDAHEHRERVLLALRILERLPSDRRMALAAVLRDVAAQAPAYDAPRALTLFATLELNAKHLLRDRIPAPGHDVSDGLGVVYRSVPGRGLRFHPLGSFGQLNAYVTAGRQREATSLAYALLARAHANGDELTWEYGFRAAGGEPPWTSGMAQAVAAQALARAGLVPEARAAFAAIPGPLLNDRPTGTWIRLYAFSDIAVLNAQLQAALSLADYARLAEDERAARLAADLRRAALRALPAFDTGYWSRYALGGSEAPLSYHQYVTSLLWKLARSTGNDRWAGQAARFRDDWRRPPAIRALAATSPSLPVPHDGFRDTAAIRFWLSKPASVEITVGGERLSRRLGPGFRTVLWEPGERSAGRYPVELAAVDRVGNRTETPLEPIVVARDTTPPDLRAAADERRVFWRAQDRETPWLTVEIELRRGGVTRVVRLPRGALDGSHRLALRRPWYATVSARDSSGNTSAVALGRIGPSWKELAAARVE
;
A
#
# COMPACT_ATOMS: atom_id res chain seq x y z
N MET A 1 -40.36 -11.48 41.50
CA MET A 1 -40.98 -12.05 40.28
C MET A 1 -39.87 -12.17 39.24
N THR A 2 -39.46 -13.31 38.69
CA THR A 2 -39.79 -14.74 38.86
C THR A 2 -38.59 -15.52 38.29
N ARG A 3 -38.40 -16.74 38.78
CA ARG A 3 -37.26 -17.67 38.63
C ARG A 3 -37.15 -18.35 37.22
N PHE A 4 -36.05 -19.11 37.06
CA PHE A 4 -35.77 -20.29 36.20
C PHE A 4 -34.98 -20.02 34.90
N ALA A 5 -33.95 -20.77 34.49
CA ALA A 5 -33.41 -22.07 34.92
C ALA A 5 -31.93 -22.26 34.49
N ILE A 6 -31.23 -23.12 35.24
CA ILE A 6 -29.94 -23.75 34.93
C ILE A 6 -30.15 -24.82 33.84
N GLY A 7 -29.19 -25.02 32.92
CA GLY A 7 -29.09 -26.26 32.15
C GLY A 7 -28.17 -26.23 30.92
N VAL A 8 -26.93 -26.75 31.08
CA VAL A 8 -26.23 -27.73 30.22
C VAL A 8 -26.29 -27.48 28.69
N LEU A 9 -25.18 -27.28 27.96
CA LEU A 9 -24.30 -28.38 27.52
C LEU A 9 -22.96 -27.85 26.93
N LEU A 10 -21.88 -28.22 27.61
CA LEU A 10 -20.50 -28.29 27.14
C LEU A 10 -20.36 -29.48 26.17
N VAL A 11 -20.59 -29.31 24.87
CA VAL A 11 -20.09 -30.24 23.81
C VAL A 11 -19.91 -29.45 22.52
N LEU A 12 -18.70 -28.94 22.23
CA LEU A 12 -18.28 -28.58 20.87
C LEU A 12 -16.75 -28.36 20.74
N LEU A 13 -15.93 -29.13 21.48
CA LEU A 13 -14.46 -29.08 21.34
C LEU A 13 -13.80 -30.42 20.99
N ALA A 14 -14.58 -31.47 20.67
CA ALA A 14 -14.04 -32.78 20.26
C ALA A 14 -14.24 -33.12 18.77
N LEU A 15 -14.94 -32.29 17.99
CA LEU A 15 -15.24 -32.58 16.56
C LEU A 15 -14.15 -32.08 15.58
N GLY A 16 -13.23 -31.21 16.01
CA GLY A 16 -12.16 -30.70 15.14
C GLY A 16 -11.01 -31.70 14.92
N ALA A 17 -10.61 -32.42 15.97
CA ALA A 17 -9.46 -33.33 15.91
C ALA A 17 -9.72 -34.59 15.08
N GLY A 18 -10.96 -35.11 15.11
CA GLY A 18 -11.35 -36.30 14.35
C GLY A 18 -11.45 -36.07 12.83
N GLY A 19 -11.90 -34.88 12.41
CA GLY A 19 -11.99 -34.51 11.00
C GLY A 19 -10.61 -34.34 10.34
N GLU A 20 -9.69 -33.69 11.05
CA GLU A 20 -8.33 -33.44 10.54
C GLU A 20 -7.51 -34.74 10.44
N ALA A 21 -7.56 -35.60 11.47
CA ALA A 21 -6.89 -36.89 11.43
C ALA A 21 -7.42 -37.78 10.31
N ARG A 22 -8.74 -37.79 10.08
CA ARG A 22 -9.37 -38.53 8.98
C ARG A 22 -8.97 -37.99 7.61
N ALA A 23 -8.90 -36.67 7.45
CA ALA A 23 -8.42 -36.04 6.22
C ALA A 23 -6.95 -36.40 5.95
N ALA A 24 -6.07 -36.27 6.94
CA ALA A 24 -4.66 -36.64 6.83
C ALA A 24 -4.48 -38.14 6.47
N GLY A 25 -5.30 -39.02 7.05
CA GLY A 25 -5.31 -40.45 6.68
C GLY A 25 -5.71 -40.68 5.22
N SER A 26 -6.72 -39.95 4.73
CA SER A 26 -7.12 -39.99 3.32
C SER A 26 -6.01 -39.49 2.39
N ASP A 27 -5.34 -38.38 2.74
CA ASP A 27 -4.24 -37.80 1.97
C ASP A 27 -3.03 -38.75 1.91
N ALA A 28 -2.68 -39.39 3.04
CA ALA A 28 -1.67 -40.42 3.07
C ALA A 28 -2.04 -41.61 2.18
N GLY A 29 -3.28 -42.11 2.28
CA GLY A 29 -3.77 -43.17 1.40
C GLY A 29 -3.71 -42.81 -0.08
N GLY A 30 -4.05 -41.55 -0.43
CA GLY A 30 -3.91 -41.01 -1.78
C GLY A 30 -2.45 -41.00 -2.26
N SER A 31 -1.54 -40.56 -1.39
CA SER A 31 -0.09 -40.52 -1.66
C SER A 31 0.49 -41.91 -1.89
N LEU A 32 0.15 -42.89 -1.05
CA LEU A 32 0.60 -44.29 -1.17
C LEU A 32 0.10 -44.93 -2.47
N ARG A 33 -1.17 -44.69 -2.85
CA ARG A 33 -1.71 -45.14 -4.15
C ARG A 33 -1.00 -44.45 -5.32
N GLY A 34 -0.65 -43.17 -5.18
CA GLY A 34 0.16 -42.43 -6.16
C GLY A 34 1.52 -43.08 -6.40
N LEU A 35 2.23 -43.43 -5.33
CA LEU A 35 3.53 -44.13 -5.41
C LEU A 35 3.40 -45.47 -6.14
N ASN A 36 2.39 -46.27 -5.82
CA ASN A 36 2.15 -47.54 -6.52
C ASN A 36 1.87 -47.33 -8.01
N ARG A 37 1.08 -46.30 -8.38
CA ARG A 37 0.82 -45.95 -9.78
C ARG A 37 2.08 -45.48 -10.51
N ALA A 38 2.94 -44.70 -9.86
CA ALA A 38 4.19 -44.23 -10.44
C ALA A 38 5.17 -45.38 -10.72
N VAL A 39 5.28 -46.35 -9.80
CA VAL A 39 6.09 -47.57 -10.00
C VAL A 39 5.52 -48.44 -11.12
N ALA A 40 4.21 -48.68 -11.13
CA ALA A 40 3.57 -49.45 -12.19
C ALA A 40 3.74 -48.80 -13.58
N ALA A 41 3.79 -47.47 -13.63
CA ALA A 41 4.06 -46.69 -14.84
C ALA A 41 5.56 -46.51 -15.14
N GLN A 42 6.46 -47.14 -14.39
CA GLN A 42 7.92 -47.03 -14.52
C GLN A 42 8.47 -45.58 -14.44
N ARG A 43 7.73 -44.67 -13.81
CA ARG A 43 8.16 -43.27 -13.59
C ARG A 43 8.95 -43.08 -12.29
N LEU A 44 8.94 -44.10 -11.42
CA LEU A 44 9.60 -44.12 -10.12
C LEU A 44 10.11 -45.54 -9.85
N SER A 45 11.32 -45.67 -9.31
CA SER A 45 11.85 -46.99 -8.96
C SER A 45 11.10 -47.58 -7.75
N PRO A 46 11.03 -48.92 -7.63
CA PRO A 46 10.47 -49.55 -6.43
C PRO A 46 11.18 -49.15 -5.14
N LEU A 47 12.51 -48.92 -5.21
CA LEU A 47 13.34 -48.51 -4.07
C LEU A 47 12.97 -47.09 -3.60
N ASP A 48 12.94 -46.12 -4.50
CA ASP A 48 12.55 -44.74 -4.17
C ASP A 48 11.13 -44.69 -3.62
N ALA A 49 10.22 -45.46 -4.22
CA ALA A 49 8.86 -45.56 -3.73
C ALA A 49 8.81 -46.14 -2.31
N HIS A 50 9.64 -47.12 -1.96
CA HIS A 50 9.74 -47.65 -0.60
C HIS A 50 10.18 -46.56 0.40
N GLU A 51 11.24 -45.82 0.09
CA GLU A 51 11.69 -44.70 0.94
C GLU A 51 10.61 -43.63 1.13
N HIS A 52 9.88 -43.29 0.06
CA HIS A 52 8.81 -42.32 0.13
C HIS A 52 7.61 -42.80 0.96
N ARG A 53 7.30 -44.12 0.96
CA ARG A 53 6.29 -44.69 1.87
C ARG A 53 6.71 -44.50 3.33
N GLU A 54 7.98 -44.74 3.66
CA GLU A 54 8.49 -44.51 5.03
C GLU A 54 8.35 -43.04 5.46
N ARG A 55 8.59 -42.08 4.55
CA ARG A 55 8.38 -40.65 4.81
C ARG A 55 6.91 -40.31 5.10
N VAL A 56 5.96 -40.91 4.38
CA VAL A 56 4.52 -40.74 4.65
C VAL A 56 4.15 -41.30 6.02
N LEU A 57 4.60 -42.52 6.34
CA LEU A 57 4.32 -43.17 7.63
C LEU A 57 4.95 -42.39 8.79
N LEU A 58 6.16 -41.87 8.63
CA LEU A 58 6.81 -40.98 9.59
C LEU A 58 5.96 -39.72 9.83
N ALA A 59 5.49 -39.07 8.77
CA ALA A 59 4.68 -37.87 8.88
C ALA A 59 3.37 -38.11 9.63
N LEU A 60 2.67 -39.22 9.36
CA LEU A 60 1.46 -39.61 10.09
C LEU A 60 1.73 -39.81 11.59
N ARG A 61 2.77 -40.58 11.94
CA ARG A 61 3.16 -40.82 13.34
C ARG A 61 3.48 -39.52 14.08
N ILE A 62 4.10 -38.56 13.40
CA ILE A 62 4.43 -37.26 13.99
C ILE A 62 3.17 -36.39 14.13
N LEU A 63 2.29 -36.38 13.13
CA LEU A 63 1.08 -35.55 13.09
C LEU A 63 0.19 -35.75 14.34
N GLU A 64 0.05 -37.00 14.79
CA GLU A 64 -0.70 -37.36 16.01
C GLU A 64 -0.15 -36.73 17.28
N ARG A 65 1.16 -36.43 17.32
CA ARG A 65 1.87 -35.91 18.49
C ARG A 65 2.00 -34.39 18.49
N LEU A 66 1.71 -33.74 17.36
CA LEU A 66 1.91 -32.29 17.22
C LEU A 66 0.76 -31.49 17.86
N PRO A 67 1.06 -30.33 18.47
CA PRO A 67 0.07 -29.31 18.79
C PRO A 67 -0.68 -28.81 17.54
N SER A 68 -1.87 -28.24 17.72
CA SER A 68 -2.81 -27.89 16.65
C SER A 68 -2.19 -27.05 15.51
N ASP A 69 -1.46 -25.98 15.84
CA ASP A 69 -0.84 -25.07 14.86
C ASP A 69 0.19 -25.80 13.97
N ARG A 70 1.04 -26.63 14.57
CA ARG A 70 2.05 -27.42 13.85
C ARG A 70 1.42 -28.57 13.08
N ARG A 71 0.39 -29.19 13.64
CA ARG A 71 -0.38 -30.26 12.99
C ARG A 71 -1.03 -29.76 11.70
N MET A 72 -1.66 -28.58 11.73
CA MET A 72 -2.27 -27.96 10.55
C MET A 72 -1.26 -27.75 9.42
N ALA A 73 -0.05 -27.31 9.75
CA ALA A 73 1.00 -27.12 8.75
C ALA A 73 1.50 -28.43 8.16
N LEU A 74 1.77 -29.44 8.98
CA LEU A 74 2.19 -30.76 8.48
C LEU A 74 1.09 -31.42 7.63
N ALA A 75 -0.17 -31.32 8.07
CA ALA A 75 -1.33 -31.78 7.31
C ALA A 75 -1.47 -31.04 5.97
N ALA A 76 -1.18 -29.74 5.92
CA ALA A 76 -1.18 -28.97 4.68
C ALA A 76 -0.07 -29.42 3.71
N VAL A 77 1.09 -29.83 4.22
CA VAL A 77 2.15 -30.39 3.39
C VAL A 77 1.74 -31.75 2.84
N LEU A 78 1.17 -32.63 3.68
CA LEU A 78 0.66 -33.93 3.25
C LEU A 78 -0.46 -33.81 2.20
N ARG A 79 -1.36 -32.83 2.35
CA ARG A 79 -2.38 -32.53 1.33
C ARG A 79 -1.78 -32.17 -0.02
N ASP A 80 -0.80 -31.27 -0.06
CA ASP A 80 -0.17 -30.86 -1.31
C ASP A 80 0.62 -32.00 -1.96
N VAL A 81 1.20 -32.91 -1.16
CA VAL A 81 1.79 -34.18 -1.62
C VAL A 81 0.70 -35.01 -2.29
N ALA A 82 -0.37 -35.35 -1.56
CA ALA A 82 -1.47 -36.19 -2.04
C ALA A 82 -2.15 -35.64 -3.31
N ALA A 83 -2.33 -34.32 -3.41
CA ALA A 83 -2.94 -33.66 -4.56
C ALA A 83 -2.16 -33.89 -5.86
N GLN A 84 -0.83 -34.10 -5.77
CA GLN A 84 0.05 -34.32 -6.92
C GLN A 84 0.28 -35.81 -7.23
N ALA A 85 -0.39 -36.73 -6.51
CA ALA A 85 -0.27 -38.17 -6.68
C ALA A 85 -0.41 -38.70 -8.12
N PRO A 86 -1.25 -38.14 -9.01
CA PRO A 86 -1.31 -38.58 -10.41
C PRO A 86 0.02 -38.36 -11.17
N ALA A 87 0.76 -37.31 -10.81
CA ALA A 87 1.90 -36.80 -11.56
C ALA A 87 3.27 -37.17 -10.96
N TYR A 88 3.33 -38.14 -10.02
CA TYR A 88 4.60 -38.56 -9.43
C TYR A 88 5.55 -39.20 -10.44
N ASP A 89 6.72 -38.60 -10.57
CA ASP A 89 7.94 -39.13 -11.17
C ASP A 89 9.09 -39.00 -10.15
N ALA A 90 10.30 -39.46 -10.49
CA ALA A 90 11.43 -39.41 -9.56
C ALA A 90 11.74 -37.98 -9.03
N PRO A 91 11.89 -36.93 -9.87
CA PRO A 91 12.19 -35.57 -9.38
C PRO A 91 11.08 -34.97 -8.52
N ARG A 92 9.81 -35.13 -8.93
CA ARG A 92 8.66 -34.58 -8.19
C ARG A 92 8.45 -35.31 -6.88
N ALA A 93 8.54 -36.64 -6.89
CA ALA A 93 8.41 -37.43 -5.67
C ALA A 93 9.52 -37.07 -4.67
N LEU A 94 10.78 -36.99 -5.11
CA LEU A 94 11.87 -36.55 -4.23
C LEU A 94 11.59 -35.19 -3.61
N THR A 95 11.17 -34.21 -4.41
CA THR A 95 10.85 -32.86 -3.94
C THR A 95 9.73 -32.85 -2.90
N LEU A 96 8.61 -33.51 -3.20
CA LEU A 96 7.42 -33.51 -2.34
C LEU A 96 7.64 -34.29 -1.05
N PHE A 97 8.18 -35.51 -1.13
CA PHE A 97 8.37 -36.35 0.05
C PHE A 97 9.54 -35.86 0.93
N ALA A 98 10.60 -35.29 0.37
CA ALA A 98 11.63 -34.64 1.18
C ALA A 98 11.10 -33.37 1.88
N THR A 99 10.20 -32.62 1.23
CA THR A 99 9.50 -31.50 1.88
C THR A 99 8.65 -31.98 3.05
N LEU A 100 7.92 -33.10 2.88
CA LEU A 100 7.12 -33.70 3.94
C LEU A 100 7.98 -34.15 5.12
N GLU A 101 9.08 -34.85 4.85
CA GLU A 101 10.02 -35.32 5.87
C GLU A 101 10.64 -34.16 6.65
N LEU A 102 11.11 -33.11 5.96
CA LEU A 102 11.65 -31.92 6.61
C LEU A 102 10.63 -31.30 7.55
N ASN A 103 9.39 -31.08 7.10
CA ASN A 103 8.36 -30.51 7.96
C ASN A 103 8.09 -31.40 9.17
N ALA A 104 8.01 -32.73 8.98
CA ALA A 104 7.77 -33.64 10.07
C ALA A 104 8.90 -33.56 11.13
N LYS A 105 10.17 -33.58 10.69
CA LYS A 105 11.33 -33.46 11.59
C LYS A 105 11.44 -32.10 12.26
N HIS A 106 11.26 -31.02 11.50
CA HIS A 106 11.35 -29.63 11.99
C HIS A 106 10.25 -29.37 13.03
N LEU A 107 9.00 -29.66 12.70
CA LEU A 107 7.84 -29.31 13.54
C LEU A 107 7.74 -30.12 14.83
N LEU A 108 8.41 -31.27 14.90
CA LEU A 108 8.54 -32.04 16.13
C LEU A 108 9.30 -31.25 17.20
N ARG A 109 10.27 -30.41 16.81
CA ARG A 109 11.14 -29.65 17.71
C ARG A 109 10.74 -28.19 17.76
N ASP A 110 10.62 -27.60 16.59
CA ASP A 110 10.52 -26.16 16.41
C ASP A 110 9.11 -25.72 15.99
N ARG A 111 8.81 -24.45 16.23
CA ARG A 111 7.62 -23.81 15.64
C ARG A 111 7.86 -23.55 14.15
N ILE A 112 6.78 -23.34 13.41
CA ILE A 112 6.86 -22.84 12.03
C ILE A 112 7.52 -21.45 12.09
N PRO A 113 8.59 -21.20 11.30
CA PRO A 113 9.20 -19.88 11.22
C PRO A 113 8.21 -18.82 10.72
N ALA A 114 8.52 -17.55 10.98
CA ALA A 114 7.73 -16.44 10.44
C ALA A 114 7.61 -16.54 8.91
N PRO A 115 6.49 -16.08 8.31
CA PRO A 115 6.32 -16.11 6.86
C PRO A 115 7.51 -15.54 6.09
N GLY A 116 7.98 -16.28 5.08
CA GLY A 116 9.12 -15.89 4.25
C GLY A 116 10.49 -16.21 4.84
N HIS A 117 10.58 -16.71 6.07
CA HIS A 117 11.85 -17.24 6.61
C HIS A 117 12.19 -18.60 5.99
N ASP A 118 13.48 -18.82 5.82
CA ASP A 118 14.05 -20.01 5.20
C ASP A 118 14.64 -20.96 6.26
N VAL A 119 14.50 -22.25 6.01
CA VAL A 119 15.15 -23.36 6.74
C VAL A 119 15.87 -24.22 5.71
N SER A 120 17.08 -24.66 6.03
CA SER A 120 17.85 -25.57 5.17
C SER A 120 17.91 -26.98 5.75
N ASP A 121 17.89 -27.99 4.87
CA ASP A 121 18.23 -29.37 5.28
C ASP A 121 19.74 -29.60 5.35
N GLY A 122 20.14 -30.83 5.68
CA GLY A 122 21.56 -31.22 5.78
C GLY A 122 22.33 -31.16 4.45
N LEU A 123 21.64 -31.10 3.31
CA LEU A 123 22.24 -30.91 1.98
C LEU A 123 22.26 -29.43 1.57
N GLY A 124 21.74 -28.53 2.41
CA GLY A 124 21.62 -27.11 2.14
C GLY A 124 20.39 -26.73 1.30
N VAL A 125 19.49 -27.67 0.99
CA VAL A 125 18.27 -27.38 0.23
C VAL A 125 17.39 -26.46 1.05
N VAL A 126 16.92 -25.36 0.43
CA VAL A 126 16.18 -24.30 1.12
C VAL A 126 14.68 -24.54 1.03
N TYR A 127 14.03 -24.40 2.18
CA TYR A 127 12.60 -24.49 2.36
C TYR A 127 12.07 -23.22 3.02
N ARG A 128 11.08 -22.59 2.41
CA ARG A 128 10.51 -21.31 2.87
C ARG A 128 9.22 -21.53 3.63
N SER A 129 9.05 -20.83 4.74
CA SER A 129 7.79 -20.78 5.49
C SER A 129 6.72 -20.05 4.67
N VAL A 130 5.64 -20.77 4.35
CA VAL A 130 4.47 -20.26 3.64
C VAL A 130 3.28 -20.23 4.59
N PRO A 131 2.62 -19.07 4.80
CA PRO A 131 1.46 -18.95 5.70
C PRO A 131 0.41 -20.05 5.47
N GLY A 132 0.04 -20.75 6.55
CA GLY A 132 -0.96 -21.82 6.53
C GLY A 132 -0.56 -23.09 5.74
N ARG A 133 0.67 -23.16 5.24
CA ARG A 133 1.14 -24.25 4.37
C ARG A 133 2.44 -24.91 4.84
N GLY A 134 3.07 -24.45 5.92
CA GLY A 134 4.33 -25.01 6.41
C GLY A 134 5.54 -24.62 5.56
N LEU A 135 6.63 -25.36 5.69
CA LEU A 135 7.88 -25.15 4.94
C LEU A 135 7.76 -25.78 3.53
N ARG A 136 8.19 -25.06 2.50
CA ARG A 136 8.09 -25.50 1.10
C ARG A 136 9.41 -25.40 0.38
N PHE A 137 9.79 -26.44 -0.37
CA PHE A 137 10.97 -26.39 -1.24
C PHE A 137 10.92 -25.13 -2.09
N HIS A 138 12.02 -24.37 -2.06
CA HIS A 138 12.09 -23.06 -2.66
C HIS A 138 13.28 -23.01 -3.64
N PRO A 139 13.08 -23.34 -4.93
CA PRO A 139 14.13 -23.36 -5.95
C PRO A 139 15.01 -22.10 -5.95
N LEU A 140 14.41 -20.91 -6.03
CA LEU A 140 15.13 -19.64 -6.03
C LEU A 140 15.99 -19.45 -4.76
N GLY A 141 15.51 -19.92 -3.61
CA GLY A 141 16.23 -19.82 -2.34
C GLY A 141 17.44 -20.76 -2.33
N SER A 142 17.24 -21.98 -2.82
CA SER A 142 18.29 -23.01 -2.89
C SER A 142 19.42 -22.63 -3.85
N PHE A 143 19.10 -22.09 -5.02
CA PHE A 143 20.14 -21.58 -5.94
C PHE A 143 20.80 -20.29 -5.44
N GLY A 144 20.08 -19.46 -4.68
CA GLY A 144 20.68 -18.37 -3.92
C GLY A 144 21.71 -18.87 -2.90
N GLN A 145 21.38 -19.94 -2.17
CA GLN A 145 22.28 -20.59 -1.22
C GLN A 145 23.48 -21.24 -1.92
N LEU A 146 23.29 -21.88 -3.07
CA LEU A 146 24.39 -22.43 -3.88
C LEU A 146 25.36 -21.33 -4.31
N ASN A 147 24.84 -20.21 -4.83
CA ASN A 147 25.65 -19.02 -5.12
C ASN A 147 26.42 -18.52 -3.90
N ALA A 148 25.81 -18.53 -2.71
CA ALA A 148 26.47 -18.13 -1.47
C ALA A 148 27.60 -19.08 -1.08
N TYR A 149 27.40 -20.41 -1.18
CA TYR A 149 28.46 -21.39 -0.93
C TYR A 149 29.63 -21.26 -1.90
N VAL A 150 29.36 -21.12 -3.19
CA VAL A 150 30.41 -20.89 -4.20
C VAL A 150 31.17 -19.59 -3.90
N THR A 151 30.47 -18.50 -3.61
CA THR A 151 31.09 -17.20 -3.30
C THR A 151 31.97 -17.28 -2.04
N ALA A 152 31.58 -18.08 -1.06
CA ALA A 152 32.30 -18.27 0.19
C ALA A 152 33.43 -19.34 0.10
N GLY A 153 33.65 -19.97 -1.06
CA GLY A 153 34.64 -21.04 -1.22
C GLY A 153 34.27 -22.34 -0.51
N ARG A 154 33.00 -22.53 -0.14
CA ARG A 154 32.48 -23.74 0.56
C ARG A 154 32.20 -24.85 -0.44
N GLN A 155 33.26 -25.42 -1.02
CA GLN A 155 33.16 -26.32 -2.17
C GLN A 155 32.36 -27.59 -1.88
N ARG A 156 32.55 -28.22 -0.70
CA ARG A 156 31.84 -29.47 -0.36
C ARG A 156 30.33 -29.25 -0.27
N GLU A 157 29.93 -28.17 0.39
CA GLU A 157 28.51 -27.80 0.52
C GLU A 157 27.92 -27.32 -0.80
N ALA A 158 28.68 -26.61 -1.63
CA ALA A 158 28.26 -26.23 -2.97
C ALA A 158 28.00 -27.47 -3.84
N THR A 159 28.94 -28.43 -3.87
CA THR A 159 28.79 -29.68 -4.62
C THR A 159 27.61 -30.50 -4.11
N SER A 160 27.48 -30.67 -2.79
CA SER A 160 26.37 -31.41 -2.18
C SER A 160 25.01 -30.80 -2.53
N LEU A 161 24.88 -29.48 -2.40
CA LEU A 161 23.65 -28.77 -2.73
C LEU A 161 23.35 -28.81 -4.24
N ALA A 162 24.37 -28.66 -5.09
CA ALA A 162 24.18 -28.71 -6.54
C ALA A 162 23.60 -30.07 -6.98
N TYR A 163 24.17 -31.19 -6.55
CA TYR A 163 23.63 -32.51 -6.87
C TYR A 163 22.25 -32.77 -6.25
N ALA A 164 22.00 -32.27 -5.03
CA ALA A 164 20.68 -32.33 -4.43
C ALA A 164 19.62 -31.57 -5.25
N LEU A 165 20.01 -30.47 -5.89
CA LEU A 165 19.13 -29.72 -6.78
C LEU A 165 18.96 -30.42 -8.14
N LEU A 166 20.02 -30.96 -8.73
CA LEU A 166 19.92 -31.73 -9.99
C LEU A 166 18.99 -32.95 -9.85
N ALA A 167 19.02 -33.65 -8.71
CA ALA A 167 18.10 -34.76 -8.44
C ALA A 167 16.61 -34.32 -8.39
N ARG A 168 16.34 -33.03 -8.22
CA ARG A 168 14.99 -32.43 -8.22
C ARG A 168 14.65 -31.73 -9.53
N ALA A 169 15.54 -31.80 -10.53
CA ALA A 169 15.32 -31.17 -11.83
C ALA A 169 14.40 -32.05 -12.70
N HIS A 170 13.41 -31.43 -13.32
CA HIS A 170 12.59 -32.05 -14.35
C HIS A 170 13.26 -31.84 -15.71
N ALA A 171 13.60 -32.94 -16.36
CA ALA A 171 14.16 -32.94 -17.71
C ALA A 171 13.05 -32.98 -18.77
N ASN A 172 13.14 -32.11 -19.76
CA ASN A 172 12.30 -32.12 -20.95
C ASN A 172 13.17 -31.82 -22.19
N GLY A 173 13.58 -32.87 -22.91
CA GLY A 173 14.62 -32.74 -23.93
C GLY A 173 15.92 -32.20 -23.32
N ASP A 174 16.44 -31.10 -23.87
CA ASP A 174 17.67 -30.44 -23.41
C ASP A 174 17.43 -29.42 -22.27
N GLU A 175 16.21 -29.36 -21.72
CA GLU A 175 15.82 -28.40 -20.69
C GLU A 175 15.80 -29.04 -19.30
N LEU A 176 16.29 -28.30 -18.29
CA LEU A 176 16.12 -28.62 -16.87
C LEU A 176 15.25 -27.57 -16.20
N THR A 177 14.25 -28.00 -15.45
CA THR A 177 13.36 -27.11 -14.70
C THR A 177 13.21 -27.50 -13.23
N TRP A 178 13.06 -26.49 -12.36
CA TRP A 178 12.73 -26.69 -10.95
C TRP A 178 11.36 -26.12 -10.63
N GLU A 179 10.48 -27.00 -10.19
CA GLU A 179 9.08 -26.70 -9.92
C GLU A 179 8.85 -26.25 -8.48
N TYR A 180 7.89 -25.36 -8.31
CA TYR A 180 7.26 -25.06 -7.03
C TYR A 180 6.04 -25.96 -6.87
N GLY A 181 6.12 -26.90 -5.92
CA GLY A 181 5.07 -27.88 -5.64
C GLY A 181 3.95 -27.40 -4.72
N PHE A 182 3.69 -26.09 -4.64
CA PHE A 182 2.64 -25.52 -3.79
C PHE A 182 1.94 -24.33 -4.46
N ARG A 183 0.69 -24.06 -4.07
CA ARG A 183 -0.09 -22.93 -4.60
C ARG A 183 0.48 -21.59 -4.12
N ALA A 184 0.70 -20.65 -5.04
CA ALA A 184 1.19 -19.30 -4.71
C ALA A 184 0.67 -18.26 -5.71
N ALA A 185 0.43 -17.02 -5.26
CA ALA A 185 0.01 -15.91 -6.11
C ALA A 185 -1.17 -16.22 -7.06
N GLY A 186 -2.08 -17.10 -6.64
CA GLY A 186 -3.23 -17.55 -7.42
C GLY A 186 -3.00 -18.80 -8.29
N GLY A 187 -1.76 -19.14 -8.64
CA GLY A 187 -1.44 -20.27 -9.53
C GLY A 187 -1.35 -21.62 -8.84
N GLU A 188 -1.80 -22.66 -9.54
CA GLU A 188 -1.78 -24.05 -9.09
C GLU A 188 -0.40 -24.71 -9.28
N PRO A 189 -0.01 -25.63 -8.39
CA PRO A 189 1.19 -26.43 -8.59
C PRO A 189 0.98 -27.54 -9.64
N PRO A 190 2.07 -27.98 -10.31
CA PRO A 190 3.39 -27.38 -10.27
C PRO A 190 3.46 -26.11 -11.13
N TRP A 191 4.31 -25.16 -10.73
CA TRP A 191 4.63 -24.00 -11.56
C TRP A 191 6.12 -23.67 -11.48
N THR A 192 6.63 -22.97 -12.48
CA THR A 192 8.04 -22.56 -12.58
C THR A 192 8.19 -21.05 -12.59
N SER A 193 9.42 -20.56 -12.39
CA SER A 193 9.75 -19.15 -12.31
C SER A 193 10.94 -18.81 -13.20
N GLY A 194 10.80 -17.85 -14.12
CA GLY A 194 11.92 -17.40 -14.95
C GLY A 194 13.07 -16.81 -14.15
N MET A 195 12.78 -16.14 -13.02
CA MET A 195 13.82 -15.68 -12.10
C MET A 195 14.55 -16.86 -11.43
N ALA A 196 13.83 -17.89 -10.99
CA ALA A 196 14.47 -19.08 -10.41
C ALA A 196 15.36 -19.80 -11.42
N GLN A 197 14.91 -19.97 -12.68
CA GLN A 197 15.71 -20.58 -13.73
C GLN A 197 16.96 -19.77 -14.08
N ALA A 198 16.85 -18.44 -14.16
CA ALA A 198 18.00 -17.58 -14.42
C ALA A 198 19.05 -17.68 -13.31
N VAL A 199 18.61 -17.73 -12.05
CA VAL A 199 19.51 -17.91 -10.89
C VAL A 199 20.07 -19.34 -10.84
N ALA A 200 19.32 -20.35 -11.30
CA ALA A 200 19.80 -21.73 -11.43
C ALA A 200 20.93 -21.85 -12.45
N ALA A 201 20.73 -21.31 -13.67
CA ALA A 201 21.76 -21.28 -14.71
C ALA A 201 23.05 -20.60 -14.22
N GLN A 202 22.92 -19.45 -13.53
CA GLN A 202 24.07 -18.79 -12.90
C GLN A 202 24.75 -19.66 -11.86
N ALA A 203 23.99 -20.19 -10.89
CA ALA A 203 24.54 -20.92 -9.76
C ALA A 203 25.25 -22.21 -10.18
N LEU A 204 24.66 -22.94 -11.13
CA LEU A 204 25.25 -24.16 -11.70
C LEU A 204 26.53 -23.85 -12.48
N ALA A 205 26.54 -22.80 -13.31
CA ALA A 205 27.74 -22.40 -14.04
C ALA A 205 28.86 -21.98 -13.09
N ARG A 206 28.54 -21.23 -12.02
CA ARG A 206 29.52 -20.87 -10.98
C ARG A 206 30.04 -22.08 -10.20
N ALA A 207 29.25 -23.13 -10.07
CA ALA A 207 29.65 -24.40 -9.46
C ALA A 207 30.44 -25.32 -10.42
N GLY A 208 30.67 -24.91 -11.67
CA GLY A 208 31.39 -25.69 -12.69
C GLY A 208 30.51 -26.68 -13.48
N LEU A 209 29.19 -26.65 -13.28
CA LEU A 209 28.20 -27.52 -13.92
C LEU A 209 27.62 -26.84 -15.17
N VAL A 210 28.49 -26.55 -16.15
CA VAL A 210 28.13 -25.78 -17.35
C VAL A 210 27.07 -26.48 -18.22
N PRO A 211 27.11 -27.80 -18.47
CA PRO A 211 26.06 -28.47 -19.24
C PRO A 211 24.67 -28.32 -18.60
N GLU A 212 24.57 -28.50 -17.29
CA GLU A 212 23.31 -28.37 -16.55
C GLU A 212 22.87 -26.91 -16.46
N ALA A 213 23.82 -25.97 -16.40
CA ALA A 213 23.53 -24.54 -16.50
C ALA A 213 22.95 -24.18 -17.87
N ARG A 214 23.46 -24.76 -18.97
CA ARG A 214 22.88 -24.60 -20.32
C ARG A 214 21.46 -25.13 -20.37
N ALA A 215 21.21 -26.30 -19.77
CA ALA A 215 19.88 -26.88 -19.73
C ALA A 215 18.88 -26.05 -18.88
N ALA A 216 19.35 -25.47 -17.77
CA ALA A 216 18.56 -24.54 -16.97
C ALA A 216 18.20 -23.26 -17.76
N PHE A 217 19.15 -22.73 -18.55
CA PHE A 217 18.91 -21.58 -19.43
C PHE A 217 17.95 -21.93 -20.57
N ALA A 218 18.06 -23.12 -21.16
CA ALA A 218 17.23 -23.56 -22.28
C ALA A 218 15.73 -23.54 -21.94
N ALA A 219 15.36 -23.75 -20.68
CA ALA A 219 13.97 -23.67 -20.22
C ALA A 219 13.38 -22.24 -20.15
N ILE A 220 14.19 -21.19 -20.35
CA ILE A 220 13.74 -19.79 -20.20
C ILE A 220 13.07 -19.26 -21.48
N PRO A 221 13.71 -19.29 -22.66
CA PRO A 221 13.12 -18.75 -23.89
C PRO A 221 11.79 -19.42 -24.23
N GLY A 222 10.74 -18.61 -24.45
CA GLY A 222 9.38 -19.11 -24.71
C GLY A 222 8.51 -19.00 -23.45
N PRO A 223 8.30 -20.09 -22.67
CA PRO A 223 7.26 -20.15 -21.65
C PRO A 223 7.51 -19.24 -20.45
N LEU A 224 8.76 -18.80 -20.22
CA LEU A 224 9.13 -17.93 -19.09
C LEU A 224 9.41 -16.50 -19.50
N LEU A 225 9.14 -16.15 -20.75
CA LEU A 225 9.21 -14.78 -21.26
C LEU A 225 7.82 -14.29 -21.66
N ASN A 226 7.66 -12.98 -21.67
CA ASN A 226 6.56 -12.33 -22.36
C ASN A 226 7.03 -11.04 -23.01
N ASP A 227 6.40 -10.70 -24.13
CA ASP A 227 6.64 -9.45 -24.81
C ASP A 227 5.78 -8.34 -24.24
N ARG A 228 6.38 -7.17 -24.08
CA ARG A 228 5.71 -5.95 -23.63
C ARG A 228 6.09 -4.80 -24.56
N PRO A 229 5.33 -3.68 -24.55
CA PRO A 229 5.73 -2.47 -25.28
C PRO A 229 7.13 -1.97 -24.90
N THR A 230 7.57 -2.22 -23.66
CA THR A 230 8.93 -1.88 -23.20
C THR A 230 9.98 -2.91 -23.62
N GLY A 231 9.63 -4.03 -24.24
CA GLY A 231 10.52 -5.13 -24.64
C GLY A 231 10.28 -6.43 -23.87
N THR A 232 11.13 -7.42 -24.11
CA THR A 232 11.06 -8.75 -23.49
C THR A 232 11.18 -8.67 -21.97
N TRP A 233 10.29 -9.40 -21.29
CA TRP A 233 10.18 -9.41 -19.84
C TRP A 233 10.15 -10.83 -19.30
N ILE A 234 10.80 -11.06 -18.15
CA ILE A 234 10.84 -12.35 -17.48
C ILE A 234 9.55 -12.57 -16.68
N ARG A 235 8.91 -13.71 -16.86
CA ARG A 235 7.80 -14.13 -16.01
C ARG A 235 8.34 -14.58 -14.66
N LEU A 236 8.04 -13.83 -13.60
CA LEU A 236 8.32 -14.32 -12.24
C LEU A 236 7.54 -15.61 -11.97
N TYR A 237 6.31 -15.69 -12.44
CA TYR A 237 5.45 -16.86 -12.35
C TYR A 237 5.06 -17.28 -13.77
N ALA A 238 5.33 -18.53 -14.15
CA ALA A 238 5.04 -19.03 -15.52
C ALA A 238 3.57 -18.81 -15.93
N PHE A 239 2.64 -18.85 -14.98
CA PHE A 239 1.20 -18.68 -15.20
C PHE A 239 0.73 -17.22 -15.19
N SER A 240 1.61 -16.22 -15.08
CA SER A 240 1.22 -14.82 -14.91
C SER A 240 1.98 -13.88 -15.84
N ASP A 241 1.28 -12.87 -16.34
CA ASP A 241 1.82 -11.76 -17.13
C ASP A 241 2.17 -10.51 -16.29
N ILE A 242 2.05 -10.59 -14.96
CA ILE A 242 2.41 -9.47 -14.09
C ILE A 242 3.91 -9.19 -14.20
N ALA A 243 4.26 -7.97 -14.60
CA ALA A 243 5.65 -7.53 -14.73
C ALA A 243 6.21 -7.14 -13.36
N VAL A 244 7.03 -8.01 -12.77
CA VAL A 244 7.65 -7.82 -11.46
C VAL A 244 9.10 -7.32 -11.59
N LEU A 245 9.43 -6.18 -10.97
CA LEU A 245 10.69 -5.47 -11.22
C LEU A 245 11.91 -6.25 -10.71
N ASN A 246 11.88 -6.75 -9.48
CA ASN A 246 13.02 -7.48 -8.92
C ASN A 246 13.32 -8.77 -9.69
N ALA A 247 12.29 -9.42 -10.25
CA ALA A 247 12.46 -10.60 -11.10
C ALA A 247 13.25 -10.25 -12.36
N GLN A 248 12.84 -9.19 -13.05
CA GLN A 248 13.52 -8.70 -14.26
C GLN A 248 14.98 -8.34 -14.01
N LEU A 249 15.24 -7.53 -12.98
CA LEU A 249 16.59 -7.04 -12.68
C LEU A 249 17.52 -8.19 -12.23
N GLN A 250 17.03 -9.11 -11.38
CA GLN A 250 17.82 -10.26 -10.94
C GLN A 250 18.09 -11.23 -12.09
N ALA A 251 17.07 -11.55 -12.90
CA ALA A 251 17.24 -12.45 -14.03
C ALA A 251 18.27 -11.91 -15.02
N ALA A 252 18.22 -10.61 -15.33
CA ALA A 252 19.19 -9.97 -16.21
C ALA A 252 20.64 -10.03 -15.68
N LEU A 253 20.84 -9.82 -14.37
CA LEU A 253 22.16 -9.97 -13.73
C LEU A 253 22.64 -11.43 -13.75
N SER A 254 21.74 -12.38 -13.45
CA SER A 254 22.07 -13.80 -13.35
C SER A 254 22.42 -14.38 -14.72
N LEU A 255 21.63 -14.04 -15.75
CA LEU A 255 21.89 -14.46 -17.14
C LEU A 255 23.15 -13.83 -17.72
N ALA A 256 23.48 -12.59 -17.37
CA ALA A 256 24.74 -11.98 -17.82
C ALA A 256 25.96 -12.72 -17.24
N ASP A 257 25.89 -13.12 -15.98
CA ASP A 257 26.98 -13.87 -15.34
C ASP A 257 27.07 -15.31 -15.86
N TYR A 258 25.93 -15.99 -16.02
CA TYR A 258 25.86 -17.29 -16.70
C TYR A 258 26.46 -17.22 -18.10
N ALA A 259 26.05 -16.24 -18.92
CA ALA A 259 26.50 -16.11 -20.31
C ALA A 259 28.01 -15.97 -20.42
N ARG A 260 28.64 -15.27 -19.47
CA ARG A 260 30.10 -15.13 -19.40
C ARG A 260 30.78 -16.45 -19.03
N LEU A 261 30.22 -17.19 -18.07
CA LEU A 261 30.81 -18.45 -17.58
C LEU A 261 30.63 -19.61 -18.56
N ALA A 262 29.51 -19.63 -19.30
CA ALA A 262 29.16 -20.66 -20.25
C ALA A 262 29.46 -20.26 -21.71
N GLU A 263 30.04 -19.08 -21.95
CA GLU A 263 30.28 -18.54 -23.29
C GLU A 263 29.02 -18.63 -24.19
N ASP A 264 27.86 -18.27 -23.63
CA ASP A 264 26.56 -18.40 -24.29
C ASP A 264 26.05 -17.05 -24.80
N GLU A 265 26.24 -16.80 -26.10
CA GLU A 265 25.82 -15.55 -26.72
C GLU A 265 24.29 -15.32 -26.68
N ARG A 266 23.48 -16.39 -26.70
CA ARG A 266 22.02 -16.25 -26.65
C ARG A 266 21.61 -15.69 -25.30
N ALA A 267 22.22 -16.19 -24.23
CA ALA A 267 21.99 -15.66 -22.88
C ALA A 267 22.54 -14.23 -22.71
N ALA A 268 23.70 -13.92 -23.32
CA ALA A 268 24.22 -12.56 -23.31
C ALA A 268 23.25 -11.56 -23.98
N ARG A 269 22.67 -11.95 -25.13
CA ARG A 269 21.64 -11.16 -25.84
C ARG A 269 20.38 -11.01 -24.98
N LEU A 270 19.83 -12.10 -24.44
CA LEU A 270 18.66 -12.04 -23.57
C LEU A 270 18.91 -11.15 -22.34
N ALA A 271 20.05 -11.27 -21.68
CA ALA A 271 20.40 -10.41 -20.55
C ALA A 271 20.47 -8.92 -20.94
N ALA A 272 20.94 -8.60 -22.15
CA ALA A 272 20.91 -7.23 -22.68
C ALA A 272 19.47 -6.76 -22.96
N ASP A 273 18.63 -7.61 -23.55
CA ASP A 273 17.21 -7.31 -23.80
C ASP A 273 16.44 -7.04 -22.51
N LEU A 274 16.62 -7.89 -21.50
CA LEU A 274 15.97 -7.72 -20.19
C LEU A 274 16.39 -6.40 -19.53
N ARG A 275 17.68 -6.01 -19.61
CA ARG A 275 18.19 -4.72 -19.11
C ARG A 275 17.58 -3.53 -19.86
N ARG A 276 17.54 -3.59 -21.20
CA ARG A 276 16.94 -2.52 -22.02
C ARG A 276 15.46 -2.36 -21.70
N ALA A 277 14.73 -3.46 -21.57
CA ALA A 277 13.32 -3.43 -21.22
C ALA A 277 13.07 -2.85 -19.83
N ALA A 278 13.91 -3.24 -18.85
CA ALA A 278 13.86 -2.67 -17.51
C ALA A 278 14.13 -1.16 -17.51
N LEU A 279 15.17 -0.67 -18.21
CA LEU A 279 15.46 0.78 -18.30
C LEU A 279 14.28 1.57 -18.86
N ARG A 280 13.62 1.07 -19.91
CA ARG A 280 12.44 1.72 -20.51
C ARG A 280 11.24 1.72 -19.59
N ALA A 281 11.06 0.66 -18.80
CA ALA A 281 9.93 0.51 -17.89
C ALA A 281 10.12 1.21 -16.53
N LEU A 282 11.37 1.49 -16.12
CA LEU A 282 11.71 2.02 -14.80
C LEU A 282 10.85 3.21 -14.35
N PRO A 283 10.59 4.24 -15.18
CA PRO A 283 9.76 5.37 -14.76
C PRO A 283 8.36 4.96 -14.29
N ALA A 284 7.78 3.90 -14.86
CA ALA A 284 6.46 3.41 -14.46
C ALA A 284 6.47 2.61 -13.14
N PHE A 285 7.65 2.19 -12.69
CA PHE A 285 7.85 1.60 -11.36
C PHE A 285 8.17 2.64 -10.29
N ASP A 286 8.37 3.90 -10.63
CA ASP A 286 8.67 4.98 -9.69
C ASP A 286 7.38 5.76 -9.38
N THR A 287 6.99 5.82 -8.10
CA THR A 287 5.79 6.57 -7.68
C THR A 287 6.07 8.06 -7.48
N GLY A 288 7.31 8.50 -7.65
CA GLY A 288 7.78 9.83 -7.29
C GLY A 288 8.64 9.83 -6.03
N TYR A 289 8.38 8.88 -5.12
CA TYR A 289 8.88 8.83 -3.75
C TYR A 289 9.01 7.40 -3.20
N TRP A 290 8.83 6.38 -4.06
CA TRP A 290 8.96 4.96 -3.74
C TRP A 290 8.98 4.10 -5.01
N SER A 291 9.40 2.83 -4.91
CA SER A 291 9.27 1.87 -6.02
C SER A 291 8.00 1.03 -5.93
N ARG A 292 7.37 0.69 -7.06
CA ARG A 292 6.33 -0.35 -7.16
C ARG A 292 6.95 -1.73 -7.20
N TYR A 293 6.25 -2.73 -6.64
CA TYR A 293 6.66 -4.13 -6.73
C TYR A 293 6.47 -4.69 -8.15
N ALA A 294 5.29 -4.41 -8.72
CA ALA A 294 4.88 -4.82 -10.05
C ALA A 294 4.37 -3.60 -10.84
N LEU A 295 4.45 -3.68 -12.17
CA LEU A 295 3.95 -2.63 -13.05
C LEU A 295 2.44 -2.46 -12.85
N GLY A 296 1.99 -1.23 -12.57
CA GLY A 296 0.59 -0.94 -12.23
C GLY A 296 0.13 -1.48 -10.87
N GLY A 297 1.01 -2.14 -10.11
CA GLY A 297 0.73 -2.69 -8.78
C GLY A 297 0.99 -1.69 -7.65
N SER A 298 0.88 -2.16 -6.41
CA SER A 298 1.16 -1.38 -5.21
C SER A 298 2.64 -1.04 -5.04
N GLU A 299 2.91 -0.06 -4.18
CA GLU A 299 4.24 0.22 -3.66
C GLU A 299 4.85 -1.04 -3.03
N ALA A 300 6.14 -1.25 -3.30
CA ALA A 300 6.87 -2.39 -2.78
C ALA A 300 6.99 -2.33 -1.25
N PRO A 301 6.95 -3.46 -0.53
CA PRO A 301 7.42 -3.52 0.85
C PRO A 301 8.87 -3.01 0.96
N LEU A 302 9.26 -2.48 2.13
CA LEU A 302 10.61 -1.92 2.35
C LEU A 302 11.73 -2.87 1.90
N SER A 303 11.63 -4.15 2.26
CA SER A 303 12.62 -5.16 1.87
C SER A 303 12.78 -5.28 0.35
N TYR A 304 11.68 -5.24 -0.40
CA TYR A 304 11.73 -5.28 -1.86
C TYR A 304 12.23 -3.97 -2.47
N HIS A 305 11.88 -2.82 -1.89
CA HIS A 305 12.39 -1.51 -2.32
C HIS A 305 13.92 -1.40 -2.14
N GLN A 306 14.43 -1.89 -1.01
CA GLN A 306 15.87 -2.02 -0.76
C GLN A 306 16.53 -3.03 -1.69
N TYR A 307 15.86 -4.16 -1.94
CA TYR A 307 16.38 -5.19 -2.83
C TYR A 307 16.52 -4.68 -4.26
N VAL A 308 15.49 -4.06 -4.87
CA VAL A 308 15.60 -3.50 -6.22
C VAL A 308 16.69 -2.44 -6.29
N THR A 309 16.84 -1.61 -5.26
CA THR A 309 17.93 -0.63 -5.20
C THR A 309 19.30 -1.29 -5.23
N SER A 310 19.48 -2.39 -4.51
CA SER A 310 20.74 -3.16 -4.56
C SER A 310 21.01 -3.76 -5.95
N LEU A 311 19.97 -4.19 -6.67
CA LEU A 311 20.08 -4.71 -8.03
C LEU A 311 20.44 -3.61 -9.02
N LEU A 312 19.86 -2.42 -8.87
CA LEU A 312 20.20 -1.24 -9.68
C LEU A 312 21.66 -0.83 -9.47
N TRP A 313 22.17 -0.84 -8.23
CA TRP A 313 23.61 -0.60 -7.96
C TRP A 313 24.51 -1.68 -8.56
N LYS A 314 24.09 -2.95 -8.60
CA LYS A 314 24.83 -4.02 -9.29
C LYS A 314 24.85 -3.79 -10.80
N LEU A 315 23.73 -3.40 -11.41
CA LEU A 315 23.64 -3.08 -12.83
C LEU A 315 24.46 -1.85 -13.21
N ALA A 316 24.46 -0.80 -12.37
CA ALA A 316 25.31 0.37 -12.58
C ALA A 316 26.78 -0.04 -12.68
N ARG A 317 27.27 -0.83 -11.71
CA ARG A 317 28.66 -1.31 -11.70
C ARG A 317 29.00 -2.22 -12.88
N SER A 318 28.11 -3.13 -13.26
CA SER A 318 28.39 -4.09 -14.33
C SER A 318 28.24 -3.52 -15.74
N THR A 319 27.59 -2.37 -15.90
CA THR A 319 27.31 -1.79 -17.23
C THR A 319 27.94 -0.41 -17.45
N GLY A 320 28.40 0.26 -16.39
CA GLY A 320 28.86 1.65 -16.47
C GLY A 320 27.76 2.66 -16.82
N ASN A 321 26.48 2.27 -16.78
CA ASN A 321 25.37 3.15 -17.15
C ASN A 321 24.82 3.90 -15.93
N ASP A 322 25.06 5.21 -15.89
CA ASP A 322 24.69 6.10 -14.79
C ASP A 322 23.18 6.21 -14.54
N ARG A 323 22.33 5.86 -15.52
CA ARG A 323 20.87 5.85 -15.29
C ARG A 323 20.47 4.87 -14.19
N TRP A 324 21.18 3.74 -14.09
CA TRP A 324 20.97 2.79 -13.00
C TRP A 324 21.39 3.37 -11.66
N ALA A 325 22.55 4.03 -11.61
CA ALA A 325 23.06 4.67 -10.39
C ALA A 325 22.14 5.80 -9.92
N GLY A 326 21.67 6.65 -10.84
CA GLY A 326 20.72 7.72 -10.55
C GLY A 326 19.41 7.20 -9.97
N GLN A 327 18.82 6.17 -10.59
CA GLN A 327 17.60 5.57 -10.06
C GLN A 327 17.83 4.89 -8.70
N ALA A 328 18.96 4.21 -8.52
CA ALA A 328 19.32 3.56 -7.26
C ALA A 328 19.52 4.58 -6.13
N ALA A 329 20.16 5.72 -6.42
CA ALA A 329 20.34 6.81 -5.46
C ALA A 329 18.99 7.43 -5.07
N ARG A 330 18.11 7.67 -6.04
CA ARG A 330 16.75 8.18 -5.79
C ARG A 330 15.96 7.24 -4.87
N PHE A 331 15.86 5.96 -5.23
CA PHE A 331 15.18 4.98 -4.38
C PHE A 331 15.82 4.90 -3.00
N ARG A 332 17.15 4.87 -2.89
CA ARG A 332 17.82 4.91 -1.59
C ARG A 332 17.38 6.08 -0.72
N ASP A 333 17.27 7.26 -1.32
CA ASP A 333 16.88 8.47 -0.61
C ASP A 333 15.42 8.43 -0.16
N ASP A 334 14.54 7.74 -0.89
CA ASP A 334 13.12 7.60 -0.56
C ASP A 334 12.86 6.95 0.82
N TRP A 335 13.69 5.99 1.26
CA TRP A 335 13.57 5.40 2.61
C TRP A 335 14.58 5.92 3.63
N ARG A 336 15.59 6.71 3.22
CA ARG A 336 16.60 7.24 4.14
C ARG A 336 16.36 8.68 4.56
N ARG A 337 15.84 9.52 3.67
CA ARG A 337 15.61 10.93 4.00
C ARG A 337 14.25 11.07 4.66
N PRO A 338 14.06 11.93 5.66
CA PRO A 338 12.73 12.17 6.20
C PRO A 338 11.84 12.93 5.20
N PRO A 339 10.50 12.94 5.40
CA PRO A 339 9.61 13.76 4.57
C PRO A 339 10.04 15.23 4.59
N ALA A 340 10.12 15.87 3.42
CA ALA A 340 10.34 17.31 3.37
C ALA A 340 9.00 18.04 3.45
N ILE A 341 8.95 19.08 4.27
CA ILE A 341 7.81 19.98 4.42
C ILE A 341 8.23 21.34 3.84
N ARG A 342 7.43 21.89 2.94
CA ARG A 342 7.58 23.27 2.50
C ARG A 342 6.35 24.06 2.94
N ALA A 343 6.58 24.99 3.86
CA ALA A 343 5.58 25.94 4.33
C ALA A 343 5.01 26.75 3.16
N LEU A 344 3.72 27.02 3.19
CA LEU A 344 3.08 28.00 2.31
C LEU A 344 2.65 29.21 3.12
N ALA A 345 2.44 30.34 2.45
CA ALA A 345 2.01 31.57 3.09
C ALA A 345 0.72 31.35 3.89
N ALA A 346 0.65 31.99 5.06
CA ALA A 346 -0.54 32.01 5.89
C ALA A 346 -1.73 32.59 5.11
N THR A 347 -2.92 32.08 5.40
CA THR A 347 -4.16 32.66 4.90
C THR A 347 -4.57 33.89 5.70
N SER A 348 -5.56 34.63 5.22
CA SER A 348 -6.21 35.70 5.98
C SER A 348 -6.58 35.23 7.39
N PRO A 349 -6.63 36.15 8.39
CA PRO A 349 -7.01 35.81 9.76
C PRO A 349 -8.33 35.03 9.83
N SER A 350 -8.48 34.12 10.78
CA SER A 350 -9.78 33.52 11.09
C SER A 350 -10.60 34.47 11.97
N LEU A 351 -11.91 34.51 11.76
CA LEU A 351 -12.89 35.29 12.52
C LEU A 351 -13.93 34.32 13.13
N PRO A 352 -13.56 33.50 14.13
CA PRO A 352 -14.40 32.40 14.61
C PRO A 352 -15.58 32.81 15.49
N VAL A 353 -15.66 34.10 15.83
CA VAL A 353 -16.73 34.62 16.66
C VAL A 353 -17.34 35.83 15.94
N PRO A 354 -18.65 35.79 15.65
CA PRO A 354 -19.59 34.68 15.89
C PRO A 354 -19.38 33.54 14.90
N HIS A 355 -19.73 32.33 15.32
CA HIS A 355 -19.60 31.11 14.50
C HIS A 355 -20.70 31.06 13.43
N ASP A 356 -20.44 31.72 12.30
CA ASP A 356 -21.45 32.12 11.32
C ASP A 356 -21.24 31.51 9.90
N GLY A 357 -20.20 30.67 9.77
CA GLY A 357 -19.73 30.00 8.57
C GLY A 357 -18.70 30.80 7.77
N PHE A 358 -18.38 32.04 8.13
CA PHE A 358 -17.46 32.92 7.41
C PHE A 358 -16.15 33.10 8.17
N ARG A 359 -15.07 32.54 7.61
CA ARG A 359 -13.72 32.59 8.20
C ARG A 359 -13.63 32.00 9.61
N ASP A 360 -14.59 31.15 9.98
CA ASP A 360 -14.56 30.38 11.23
C ASP A 360 -13.39 29.41 11.34
N THR A 361 -12.77 29.06 10.20
CA THR A 361 -11.66 28.12 10.14
C THR A 361 -10.40 28.80 9.60
N ALA A 362 -9.25 28.32 10.06
CA ALA A 362 -7.96 28.68 9.51
C ALA A 362 -7.40 27.54 8.67
N ALA A 363 -6.81 27.87 7.52
CA ALA A 363 -6.25 26.88 6.61
C ALA A 363 -4.72 26.76 6.82
N ILE A 364 -4.28 25.58 7.22
CA ILE A 364 -2.87 25.22 7.37
C ILE A 364 -2.41 24.60 6.05
N ARG A 365 -1.58 25.34 5.30
CA ARG A 365 -1.16 24.98 3.95
C ARG A 365 0.33 24.65 3.89
N PHE A 366 0.65 23.52 3.28
CA PHE A 366 2.04 23.09 3.09
C PHE A 366 2.17 22.12 1.91
N TRP A 367 3.38 21.93 1.41
CA TRP A 367 3.71 20.85 0.48
C TRP A 367 4.49 19.76 1.20
N LEU A 368 4.20 18.49 0.88
CA LEU A 368 4.82 17.31 1.48
C LEU A 368 5.51 16.46 0.40
N SER A 369 6.76 16.03 0.61
CA SER A 369 7.48 15.29 -0.44
C SER A 369 7.04 13.84 -0.65
N LYS A 370 6.49 13.20 0.39
CA LYS A 370 6.10 11.78 0.37
C LYS A 370 5.00 11.49 1.40
N PRO A 371 4.23 10.39 1.26
CA PRO A 371 3.20 10.05 2.24
C PRO A 371 3.75 9.96 3.67
N ALA A 372 3.07 10.58 4.62
CA ALA A 372 3.47 10.61 6.02
C ALA A 372 2.25 10.68 6.97
N SER A 373 2.46 10.25 8.21
CA SER A 373 1.61 10.65 9.34
C SER A 373 2.08 12.04 9.78
N VAL A 374 1.21 13.03 9.65
CA VAL A 374 1.47 14.43 9.99
C VAL A 374 0.76 14.78 11.28
N GLU A 375 1.51 15.20 12.28
CA GLU A 375 1.03 15.82 13.51
C GLU A 375 1.14 17.34 13.35
N ILE A 376 0.08 18.04 13.70
CA ILE A 376 -0.06 19.49 13.61
C ILE A 376 -0.38 19.98 15.00
N THR A 377 0.49 20.81 15.58
CA THR A 377 0.24 21.44 16.87
C THR A 377 -0.10 22.91 16.64
N VAL A 378 -1.27 23.35 17.07
CA VAL A 378 -1.72 24.76 16.96
C VAL A 378 -2.04 25.28 18.36
N GLY A 379 -1.23 26.20 18.88
CA GLY A 379 -1.45 26.78 20.21
C GLY A 379 -1.61 25.74 21.33
N GLY A 380 -0.89 24.61 21.24
CA GLY A 380 -0.95 23.49 22.18
C GLY A 380 -1.96 22.38 21.85
N GLU A 381 -2.89 22.59 20.92
CA GLU A 381 -3.81 21.55 20.45
C GLU A 381 -3.15 20.69 19.37
N ARG A 382 -3.31 19.36 19.42
CA ARG A 382 -2.71 18.42 18.46
C ARG A 382 -3.73 17.78 17.54
N LEU A 383 -3.44 17.80 16.25
CA LEU A 383 -4.18 17.10 15.19
C LEU A 383 -3.27 16.11 14.48
N SER A 384 -3.71 14.86 14.29
CA SER A 384 -2.94 13.86 13.54
C SER A 384 -3.71 13.39 12.31
N ARG A 385 -3.04 13.33 11.14
CA ARG A 385 -3.62 12.89 9.86
C ARG A 385 -2.60 12.11 9.04
N ARG A 386 -3.03 11.06 8.33
CA ARG A 386 -2.22 10.44 7.26
C ARG A 386 -2.47 11.18 5.95
N LEU A 387 -1.42 11.74 5.37
CA LEU A 387 -1.50 12.55 4.15
C LEU A 387 -0.58 11.96 3.08
N GLY A 388 -1.02 12.03 1.82
CA GLY A 388 -0.16 11.73 0.67
C GLY A 388 0.81 12.88 0.34
N PRO A 389 1.67 12.72 -0.67
CA PRO A 389 2.59 13.78 -1.12
C PRO A 389 1.85 14.93 -1.80
N GLY A 390 2.54 16.03 -2.08
CA GLY A 390 2.01 17.19 -2.79
C GLY A 390 1.46 18.26 -1.87
N PHE A 391 0.65 19.16 -2.42
CA PHE A 391 0.03 20.25 -1.69
C PHE A 391 -1.08 19.74 -0.77
N ARG A 392 -1.06 20.21 0.48
CA ARG A 392 -1.99 19.84 1.54
C ARG A 392 -2.55 21.08 2.21
N THR A 393 -3.83 20.98 2.54
CA THR A 393 -4.56 21.95 3.35
C THR A 393 -5.24 21.16 4.45
N VAL A 394 -4.99 21.56 5.70
CA VAL A 394 -5.73 21.08 6.86
C VAL A 394 -6.46 22.26 7.47
N LEU A 395 -7.75 22.11 7.71
CA LEU A 395 -8.54 23.13 8.39
C LEU A 395 -8.42 22.93 9.89
N TRP A 396 -8.22 24.04 10.60
CA TRP A 396 -8.27 24.11 12.06
C TRP A 396 -9.39 25.05 12.47
N GLU A 397 -10.16 24.64 13.47
CA GLU A 397 -11.27 25.39 14.03
C GLU A 397 -10.79 26.00 15.36
N PRO A 398 -10.59 27.33 15.43
CA PRO A 398 -10.15 27.96 16.67
C PRO A 398 -11.20 27.85 17.78
N GLY A 399 -12.49 27.76 17.45
CA GLY A 399 -13.60 27.83 18.40
C GLY A 399 -13.67 29.21 19.09
N GLU A 400 -14.02 29.24 20.37
CA GLU A 400 -14.15 30.48 21.16
C GLU A 400 -12.82 31.12 21.60
N ARG A 401 -11.71 30.73 20.95
CA ARG A 401 -10.38 31.26 21.27
C ARG A 401 -10.33 32.79 21.17
N SER A 402 -9.49 33.37 22.03
CA SER A 402 -9.27 34.82 22.03
C SER A 402 -8.55 35.28 20.76
N ALA A 403 -8.71 36.56 20.40
CA ALA A 403 -7.91 37.13 19.33
C ALA A 403 -6.41 37.05 19.71
N GLY A 404 -5.55 36.68 18.77
CA GLY A 404 -4.15 36.45 19.03
C GLY A 404 -3.44 35.67 17.91
N ARG A 405 -2.15 35.41 18.12
CA ARG A 405 -1.31 34.62 17.23
C ARG A 405 -1.05 33.25 17.84
N TYR A 406 -1.41 32.20 17.12
CA TYR A 406 -1.30 30.82 17.57
C TYR A 406 -0.16 30.13 16.80
N PRO A 407 0.95 29.74 17.46
CA PRO A 407 2.06 29.08 16.78
C PRO A 407 1.60 27.75 16.19
N VAL A 408 2.16 27.42 15.02
CA VAL A 408 1.87 26.18 14.32
C VAL A 408 3.16 25.40 14.12
N GLU A 409 3.17 24.16 14.60
CA GLU A 409 4.27 23.23 14.39
C GLU A 409 3.76 22.01 13.61
N LEU A 410 4.51 21.61 12.58
CA LEU A 410 4.27 20.38 11.86
C LEU A 410 5.36 19.37 12.17
N ALA A 411 4.96 18.13 12.47
CA ALA A 411 5.84 16.97 12.47
C ALA A 411 5.33 15.93 11.46
N ALA A 412 6.18 15.46 10.55
CA ALA A 412 5.83 14.43 9.58
C ALA A 412 6.70 13.19 9.77
N VAL A 413 6.08 12.02 9.93
CA VAL A 413 6.74 10.72 10.08
C VAL A 413 6.35 9.81 8.92
N ASP A 414 7.33 9.33 8.16
CA ASP A 414 7.06 8.38 7.07
C ASP A 414 6.82 6.94 7.56
N ARG A 415 6.56 6.03 6.62
CA ARG A 415 6.28 4.61 6.95
C ARG A 415 7.46 3.83 7.52
N VAL A 416 8.68 4.35 7.43
CA VAL A 416 9.88 3.71 7.97
C VAL A 416 10.39 4.41 9.23
N GLY A 417 9.68 5.44 9.71
CA GLY A 417 9.96 6.13 10.97
C GLY A 417 10.83 7.37 10.83
N ASN A 418 11.20 7.80 9.62
CA ASN A 418 11.96 9.04 9.46
C ASN A 418 11.05 10.24 9.77
N ARG A 419 11.56 11.19 10.57
CA ARG A 419 10.81 12.33 11.08
C ARG A 419 11.41 13.67 10.63
N THR A 420 10.56 14.61 10.25
CA THR A 420 10.88 16.03 10.07
C THR A 420 9.96 16.87 10.92
N GLU A 421 10.47 17.94 11.50
CA GLU A 421 9.69 18.97 12.19
C GLU A 421 9.93 20.32 11.53
N THR A 422 8.89 21.13 11.41
CA THR A 422 8.97 22.44 10.74
C THR A 422 7.94 23.38 11.35
N PRO A 423 8.35 24.52 11.92
CA PRO A 423 7.41 25.56 12.32
C PRO A 423 6.81 26.22 11.06
N LEU A 424 5.54 26.60 11.16
CA LEU A 424 4.86 27.42 10.16
C LEU A 424 4.60 28.82 10.72
N GLU A 425 4.21 29.72 9.83
CA GLU A 425 3.68 31.02 10.22
C GLU A 425 2.50 30.84 11.20
N PRO A 426 2.47 31.62 12.31
CA PRO A 426 1.37 31.55 13.26
C PRO A 426 0.02 31.85 12.60
N ILE A 427 -1.03 31.15 13.03
CA ILE A 427 -2.40 31.48 12.66
C ILE A 427 -2.83 32.71 13.45
N VAL A 428 -3.38 33.69 12.74
CA VAL A 428 -3.97 34.88 13.37
C VAL A 428 -5.46 34.64 13.55
N VAL A 429 -5.90 34.63 14.81
CA VAL A 429 -7.32 34.72 15.17
C VAL A 429 -7.61 36.18 15.46
N ALA A 430 -8.60 36.74 14.76
CA ALA A 430 -9.04 38.11 14.95
C ALA A 430 -10.51 38.13 15.40
N ARG A 431 -10.95 39.29 15.87
CA ARG A 431 -12.36 39.60 16.08
C ARG A 431 -12.68 40.84 15.27
N ASP A 432 -13.79 40.78 14.56
CA ASP A 432 -14.32 41.94 13.89
C ASP A 432 -15.04 42.83 14.91
N THR A 433 -14.50 44.03 15.09
CA THR A 433 -15.02 45.05 16.01
C THR A 433 -15.41 46.32 15.26
N THR A 434 -15.45 46.29 13.93
CA THR A 434 -15.61 47.49 13.11
C THR A 434 -17.01 47.49 12.50
N PRO A 435 -17.88 48.45 12.85
CA PRO A 435 -19.18 48.56 12.18
C PRO A 435 -19.05 48.70 10.65
N PRO A 436 -19.99 48.14 9.87
CA PRO A 436 -19.96 48.25 8.42
C PRO A 436 -20.10 49.72 7.99
N ASP A 437 -19.35 50.17 6.97
CA ASP A 437 -19.50 51.52 6.39
C ASP A 437 -20.79 51.59 5.60
N LEU A 438 -21.88 52.02 6.25
CA LEU A 438 -23.22 52.05 5.70
C LEU A 438 -23.53 53.39 5.05
N ARG A 439 -23.99 53.33 3.81
CA ARG A 439 -24.66 54.43 3.12
C ARG A 439 -26.09 54.02 2.82
N ALA A 440 -27.03 54.91 3.08
CA ALA A 440 -28.43 54.66 2.77
C ALA A 440 -29.08 55.92 2.20
N ALA A 441 -30.08 55.70 1.35
CA ALA A 441 -30.92 56.73 0.76
C ALA A 441 -32.36 56.22 0.72
N ALA A 442 -33.32 57.13 0.60
CA ALA A 442 -34.71 56.76 0.36
C ALA A 442 -35.32 57.60 -0.76
N ASP A 443 -36.23 56.97 -1.50
CA ASP A 443 -37.30 57.66 -2.22
C ASP A 443 -38.59 57.62 -1.38
N GLU A 444 -39.69 58.17 -1.91
CA GLU A 444 -40.96 58.30 -1.19
C GLU A 444 -41.41 57.03 -0.45
N ARG A 445 -41.18 55.83 -1.00
CA ARG A 445 -41.62 54.56 -0.38
C ARG A 445 -40.59 53.44 -0.44
N ARG A 446 -39.36 53.69 -0.86
CA ARG A 446 -38.31 52.67 -0.95
C ARG A 446 -37.03 53.19 -0.33
N VAL A 447 -36.42 52.32 0.46
CA VAL A 447 -35.11 52.53 1.07
C VAL A 447 -34.09 51.74 0.28
N PHE A 448 -32.94 52.35 0.02
CA PHE A 448 -31.77 51.74 -0.60
C PHE A 448 -30.61 51.81 0.38
N TRP A 449 -29.78 50.76 0.39
CA TRP A 449 -28.54 50.76 1.16
C TRP A 449 -27.40 50.15 0.35
N ARG A 450 -26.20 50.56 0.73
CA ARG A 450 -24.94 49.95 0.32
C ARG A 450 -23.99 50.05 1.51
N ALA A 451 -23.41 48.93 1.91
CA ALA A 451 -22.36 48.91 2.89
C ALA A 451 -21.04 48.39 2.31
N GLN A 452 -19.93 48.74 2.97
CA GLN A 452 -18.64 48.12 2.75
C GLN A 452 -18.12 47.54 4.06
N ASP A 453 -17.75 46.28 4.00
CA ASP A 453 -17.18 45.54 5.12
C ASP A 453 -16.35 44.37 4.55
N ARG A 454 -15.11 44.22 5.02
CA ARG A 454 -14.17 43.17 4.56
C ARG A 454 -14.24 41.91 5.43
N GLU A 455 -14.92 41.99 6.57
CA GLU A 455 -14.95 41.00 7.63
C GLU A 455 -16.33 40.36 7.78
N THR A 456 -17.33 40.84 7.03
CA THR A 456 -18.61 40.15 6.85
C THR A 456 -19.04 40.02 5.37
N PRO A 457 -19.73 38.94 4.96
CA PRO A 457 -20.30 38.82 3.61
C PRO A 457 -21.77 39.21 3.51
N TRP A 458 -22.42 39.54 4.64
CA TRP A 458 -23.85 39.83 4.69
C TRP A 458 -24.20 40.78 5.82
N LEU A 459 -25.40 41.37 5.75
CA LEU A 459 -25.94 42.25 6.79
C LEU A 459 -27.34 41.80 7.20
N THR A 460 -27.71 42.15 8.42
CA THR A 460 -29.11 42.27 8.83
C THR A 460 -29.47 43.74 8.86
N VAL A 461 -30.49 44.14 8.08
CA VAL A 461 -30.91 45.55 7.95
C VAL A 461 -32.20 45.76 8.72
N GLU A 462 -32.23 46.79 9.57
CA GLU A 462 -33.44 47.25 10.25
C GLU A 462 -33.76 48.69 9.85
N ILE A 463 -35.02 48.93 9.49
CA ILE A 463 -35.54 50.26 9.16
C ILE A 463 -36.47 50.70 10.29
N GLU A 464 -36.03 51.66 11.09
CA GLU A 464 -36.83 52.26 12.15
C GLU A 464 -37.60 53.46 11.61
N LEU A 465 -38.91 53.48 11.84
CA LEU A 465 -39.84 54.52 11.43
C LEU A 465 -40.45 55.17 12.67
N ARG A 466 -40.29 56.49 12.83
CA ARG A 466 -40.85 57.26 13.95
C ARG A 466 -41.86 58.32 13.48
N ARG A 467 -43.00 58.40 14.17
CA ARG A 467 -44.04 59.41 13.91
C ARG A 467 -44.93 59.63 15.14
N GLY A 468 -44.93 60.85 15.69
CA GLY A 468 -45.88 61.27 16.73
C GLY A 468 -45.93 60.36 17.97
N GLY A 469 -44.76 59.99 18.50
CA GLY A 469 -44.63 59.07 19.64
C GLY A 469 -44.74 57.58 19.29
N VAL A 470 -45.07 57.22 18.05
CA VAL A 470 -45.14 55.83 17.57
C VAL A 470 -43.85 55.44 16.86
N THR A 471 -43.28 54.29 17.21
CA THR A 471 -42.13 53.67 16.54
C THR A 471 -42.54 52.35 15.89
N ARG A 472 -42.12 52.13 14.64
CA ARG A 472 -42.26 50.87 13.92
C ARG A 472 -40.90 50.43 13.37
N VAL A 473 -40.52 49.18 13.60
CA VAL A 473 -39.29 48.60 13.04
C VAL A 473 -39.64 47.59 11.96
N VAL A 474 -39.01 47.70 10.80
CA VAL A 474 -39.04 46.70 9.73
C VAL A 474 -37.69 46.00 9.72
N ARG A 475 -37.67 44.71 10.08
CA ARG A 475 -36.47 43.87 10.04
C ARG A 475 -36.43 43.08 8.76
N LEU A 476 -35.33 43.17 8.03
CA LEU A 476 -35.10 42.41 6.82
C LEU A 476 -34.31 41.13 7.15
N PRO A 477 -34.53 40.03 6.41
CA PRO A 477 -33.68 38.86 6.54
C PRO A 477 -32.23 39.18 6.16
N ARG A 478 -31.31 38.34 6.61
CA ARG A 478 -29.90 38.37 6.20
C ARG A 478 -29.80 38.49 4.67
N GLY A 479 -29.07 39.51 4.21
CA GLY A 479 -28.93 39.82 2.79
C GLY A 479 -27.53 40.32 2.43
N ALA A 480 -27.32 40.56 1.13
CA ALA A 480 -26.07 41.13 0.63
C ALA A 480 -25.78 42.53 1.22
N LEU A 481 -24.55 43.01 1.06
CA LEU A 481 -24.11 44.31 1.57
C LEU A 481 -24.85 45.50 0.93
N ASP A 482 -25.49 45.28 -0.21
CA ASP A 482 -26.33 46.25 -0.90
C ASP A 482 -27.73 45.70 -1.17
N GLY A 483 -28.72 46.59 -1.24
CA GLY A 483 -30.09 46.20 -1.50
C GLY A 483 -31.09 47.34 -1.41
N SER A 484 -32.37 46.98 -1.57
CA SER A 484 -33.47 47.92 -1.37
C SER A 484 -34.71 47.24 -0.81
N HIS A 485 -35.57 48.00 -0.14
CA HIS A 485 -36.83 47.52 0.41
C HIS A 485 -37.95 48.56 0.26
N ARG A 486 -39.12 48.11 -0.20
CA ARG A 486 -40.30 48.96 -0.37
C ARG A 486 -41.16 48.93 0.89
N LEU A 487 -41.45 50.11 1.42
CA LEU A 487 -42.24 50.32 2.63
C LEU A 487 -43.71 50.62 2.28
N ALA A 488 -44.63 49.96 2.97
CA ALA A 488 -46.06 50.25 2.88
C ALA A 488 -46.43 51.42 3.80
N LEU A 489 -46.14 52.66 3.35
CA LEU A 489 -46.41 53.89 4.10
C LEU A 489 -47.68 54.59 3.62
N ARG A 490 -48.62 54.84 4.54
CA ARG A 490 -49.85 55.62 4.28
C ARG A 490 -49.75 57.10 4.69
N ARG A 491 -48.71 57.49 5.42
CA ARG A 491 -48.41 58.88 5.83
C ARG A 491 -46.88 59.03 5.99
N PRO A 492 -46.34 60.24 6.12
CA PRO A 492 -44.91 60.46 6.31
C PRO A 492 -44.38 59.97 7.67
N TRP A 493 -43.14 59.47 7.69
CA TRP A 493 -42.40 59.00 8.86
C TRP A 493 -40.96 59.52 8.80
N TYR A 494 -40.31 59.68 9.95
CA TYR A 494 -38.85 59.80 9.98
C TYR A 494 -38.24 58.41 9.97
N ALA A 495 -37.29 58.17 9.07
CA ALA A 495 -36.65 56.87 8.91
C ALA A 495 -35.17 56.89 9.28
N THR A 496 -34.73 55.84 9.96
CA THR A 496 -33.32 55.51 10.16
C THR A 496 -33.09 54.09 9.67
N VAL A 497 -32.05 53.91 8.85
CA VAL A 497 -31.61 52.58 8.43
C VAL A 497 -30.43 52.20 9.28
N SER A 498 -30.49 51.05 9.92
CA SER A 498 -29.35 50.43 10.59
C SER A 498 -28.99 49.13 9.90
N ALA A 499 -27.69 48.87 9.78
CA ALA A 499 -27.16 47.62 9.29
C ALA A 499 -26.26 47.02 10.35
N ARG A 500 -26.49 45.75 10.63
CA ARG A 500 -25.69 44.93 11.54
C ARG A 500 -24.91 43.91 10.71
N ASP A 501 -23.60 43.89 10.89
CA ASP A 501 -22.76 42.84 10.30
C ASP A 501 -23.01 41.48 10.96
N SER A 502 -22.27 40.46 10.52
CA SER A 502 -22.37 39.15 11.13
C SER A 502 -21.87 39.12 12.57
N SER A 503 -20.89 39.96 12.90
CA SER A 503 -20.28 40.12 14.24
C SER A 503 -21.14 40.84 15.26
N GLY A 504 -22.23 41.46 14.82
CA GLY A 504 -23.14 42.24 15.64
C GLY A 504 -22.79 43.74 15.71
N ASN A 505 -21.70 44.19 15.07
CA ASN A 505 -21.40 45.61 14.99
C ASN A 505 -22.43 46.29 14.10
N THR A 506 -22.85 47.49 14.50
CA THR A 506 -24.00 48.16 13.89
C THR A 506 -23.63 49.57 13.49
N SER A 507 -24.00 49.97 12.29
CA SER A 507 -23.97 51.36 11.83
C SER A 507 -25.39 51.81 11.47
N ALA A 508 -25.65 53.12 11.53
CA ALA A 508 -26.96 53.68 11.24
C ALA A 508 -26.86 54.99 10.47
N VAL A 509 -27.80 55.19 9.55
CA VAL A 509 -27.93 56.39 8.72
C VAL A 509 -29.34 56.92 8.85
N ALA A 510 -29.48 58.16 9.30
CA ALA A 510 -30.76 58.86 9.32
C ALA A 510 -31.12 59.33 7.90
N LEU A 511 -32.29 58.93 7.40
CA LEU A 511 -32.79 59.30 6.07
C LEU A 511 -33.70 60.53 6.08
N GLY A 512 -34.05 61.04 7.27
CA GLY A 512 -35.02 62.11 7.40
C GLY A 512 -36.45 61.64 7.12
N ARG A 513 -37.28 62.54 6.58
CA ARG A 513 -38.71 62.29 6.35
C ARG A 513 -38.95 61.53 5.04
N ILE A 514 -39.61 60.39 5.13
CA ILE A 514 -40.01 59.53 4.01
C ILE A 514 -41.52 59.26 4.02
N GLY A 515 -42.13 58.94 2.89
CA GLY A 515 -43.57 58.72 2.73
C GLY A 515 -44.22 59.71 1.76
N PRO A 516 -45.51 59.51 1.43
CA PRO A 516 -46.20 60.28 0.40
C PRO A 516 -46.20 61.79 0.72
N SER A 517 -45.98 62.60 -0.31
CA SER A 517 -45.99 64.06 -0.17
C SER A 517 -47.40 64.57 0.17
N TRP A 518 -47.49 65.77 0.74
CA TRP A 518 -48.79 66.40 1.02
C TRP A 518 -49.67 66.53 -0.25
N LYS A 519 -49.07 66.63 -1.44
CA LYS A 519 -49.78 66.67 -2.73
C LYS A 519 -50.44 65.33 -3.09
N GLU A 520 -49.80 64.20 -2.82
CA GLU A 520 -50.38 62.87 -3.08
C GLU A 520 -51.47 62.50 -2.07
N LEU A 521 -51.31 62.89 -0.80
CA LEU A 521 -52.34 62.67 0.23
C LEU A 521 -53.60 63.51 0.00
N ALA A 522 -53.48 64.65 -0.67
CA ALA A 522 -54.61 65.48 -1.08
C ALA A 522 -55.34 64.89 -2.30
N ALA A 523 -54.61 64.28 -3.25
CA ALA A 523 -55.20 63.62 -4.43
C ALA A 523 -56.01 62.36 -4.05
N ALA A 524 -55.55 61.57 -3.07
CA ALA A 524 -56.24 60.35 -2.61
C ALA A 524 -57.47 60.61 -1.69
N ARG A 525 -57.86 61.87 -1.49
CA ARG A 525 -59.04 62.27 -0.70
C ARG A 525 -60.23 62.72 -1.57
N VAL A 526 -60.06 62.69 -2.90
CA VAL A 526 -61.07 63.12 -3.90
C VAL A 526 -61.64 61.92 -4.70
N GLU A 527 -61.22 60.70 -4.39
CA GLU A 527 -61.94 59.44 -4.68
C GLU A 527 -62.41 58.85 -3.35
#